data_AF-A0A846AP38-F1
#
_entry.id   AF-A0A846AP38-F1
#
_cell.length_a   1.000
_cell.length_b   1.000
_cell.length_c   1.000
_cell.angle_alpha   90.00
_cell.angle_beta   90.00
_cell.angle_gamma   90.00
#
_symmetry.space_group_name_H-M   'P 1'
#
loop_
_entity.id
_entity.type
_entity.pdbx_description
1 polymer ?
#
loop_
_entity_poly.entity_id
_entity_poly.type
_entity_poly.pdbx_seq_one_letter_code
_entity_poly.pdbx_strand_id
1 'polypeptide(L)'
;MLFSLKNNQTLGGVSFRREDIVEYNLTDQSFSKFFDGSDVGLNGFRIDAFEVLDNNEILFSFEGPRNINGIENVVDDSDIVKFTPTSPGDNSSGSFELYFDGSDVGLTNSNEDIDGLSVDPLTGDLLISTRGGVSVSGVSGKDEDILRFNSDTLGSNTSGTWSVEFDGSDVELTKNREDIDAIGINGEQLLLSTTGNFAVTDVSGKNRDVFIFNPNTLGLSTSGTFEEFFSELNSNDISGVHFLA
;
A
#
# COMPACT_ATOMS: atom_id res chain seq x y z
N MET A 1 -13.36 -5.89 -2.47
CA MET A 1 -12.29 -4.89 -2.25
C MET A 1 -11.66 -5.18 -0.91
N LEU A 2 -10.34 -5.12 -0.83
CA LEU A 2 -9.60 -5.26 0.41
C LEU A 2 -9.06 -3.89 0.84
N PHE A 3 -9.01 -3.63 2.14
CA PHE A 3 -8.34 -2.45 2.68
C PHE A 3 -7.92 -2.69 4.14
N SER A 4 -6.94 -1.92 4.60
CA SER A 4 -6.50 -1.87 6.01
C SER A 4 -7.03 -0.60 6.67
N LEU A 5 -6.96 -0.53 8.00
CA LEU A 5 -7.48 0.61 8.77
C LEU A 5 -6.41 1.18 9.69
N LYS A 6 -6.24 2.51 9.69
CA LYS A 6 -5.30 3.16 10.62
C LYS A 6 -5.71 3.06 12.09
N ASN A 7 -7.00 2.82 12.36
CA ASN A 7 -7.55 2.72 13.71
C ASN A 7 -8.49 1.51 13.85
N ASN A 8 -8.51 0.92 15.05
CA ASN A 8 -9.47 -0.13 15.39
C ASN A 8 -10.91 0.35 15.13
N GLN A 9 -11.73 -0.50 14.52
CA GLN A 9 -13.10 -0.13 14.15
C GLN A 9 -14.04 -1.33 14.23
N THR A 10 -15.34 -1.06 14.26
CA THR A 10 -16.36 -2.05 13.92
C THR A 10 -17.09 -1.61 12.65
N LEU A 11 -17.08 -2.47 11.63
CA LEU A 11 -17.75 -2.28 10.35
C LEU A 11 -18.74 -3.43 10.14
N GLY A 12 -20.00 -3.14 9.79
CA GLY A 12 -21.01 -4.19 9.58
C GLY A 12 -21.24 -5.13 10.78
N GLY A 13 -20.87 -4.74 12.00
CA GLY A 13 -20.93 -5.58 13.20
C GLY A 13 -19.71 -6.48 13.45
N VAL A 14 -18.70 -6.42 12.58
CA VAL A 14 -17.42 -7.14 12.74
C VAL A 14 -16.36 -6.17 13.26
N SER A 15 -15.61 -6.57 14.30
CA SER A 15 -14.52 -5.76 14.85
C SER A 15 -13.19 -6.04 14.15
N PHE A 16 -12.52 -4.98 13.73
CA PHE A 16 -11.23 -4.97 13.05
C PHE A 16 -10.21 -4.18 13.87
N ARG A 17 -8.96 -4.62 13.78
CA ARG A 17 -7.79 -3.94 14.37
C ARG A 17 -6.87 -3.42 13.27
N ARG A 18 -5.86 -2.66 13.68
CA ARG A 18 -4.88 -2.01 12.78
C ARG A 18 -3.98 -3.01 12.03
N GLU A 19 -3.89 -4.23 12.56
CA GLU A 19 -3.16 -5.34 11.97
C GLU A 19 -4.03 -6.24 11.06
N ASP A 20 -5.30 -5.90 10.84
CA ASP A 20 -6.23 -6.70 10.02
C ASP A 20 -6.37 -6.15 8.59
N ILE A 21 -6.61 -7.05 7.63
CA ILE A 21 -7.12 -6.68 6.30
C ILE A 21 -8.63 -6.94 6.26
N VAL A 22 -9.38 -5.90 5.97
CA VAL A 22 -10.83 -5.92 5.78
C VAL A 22 -11.15 -6.37 4.36
N GLU A 23 -12.06 -7.32 4.22
CA GLU A 23 -12.76 -7.56 2.96
C GLU A 23 -14.11 -6.85 2.99
N TYR A 24 -14.36 -6.02 1.98
CA TYR A 24 -15.68 -5.49 1.67
C TYR A 24 -16.21 -6.13 0.39
N ASN A 25 -17.33 -6.86 0.55
CA ASN A 25 -18.04 -7.48 -0.55
C ASN A 25 -18.95 -6.44 -1.23
N LEU A 26 -18.60 -6.07 -2.46
CA LEU A 26 -19.35 -5.06 -3.22
C LEU A 26 -20.77 -5.48 -3.61
N THR A 27 -21.09 -6.79 -3.58
CA THR A 27 -22.40 -7.32 -3.99
C THR A 27 -23.43 -7.19 -2.88
N ASP A 28 -23.08 -7.61 -1.66
CA ASP A 28 -24.00 -7.62 -0.51
C ASP A 28 -23.65 -6.58 0.56
N GLN A 29 -22.60 -5.79 0.33
CA GLN A 29 -22.12 -4.72 1.21
C GLN A 29 -21.74 -5.22 2.62
N SER A 30 -21.31 -6.48 2.72
CA SER A 30 -20.84 -7.07 3.97
C SER A 30 -19.34 -6.83 4.19
N PHE A 31 -18.97 -6.78 5.47
CA PHE A 31 -17.58 -6.69 5.92
C PHE A 31 -17.17 -8.02 6.55
N SER A 32 -15.99 -8.52 6.20
CA SER A 32 -15.39 -9.71 6.77
C SER A 32 -13.87 -9.49 6.98
N LYS A 33 -13.21 -10.36 7.75
CA LYS A 33 -11.75 -10.36 7.86
C LYS A 33 -11.17 -11.24 6.76
N PHE A 34 -10.41 -10.63 5.86
CA PHE A 34 -9.58 -11.36 4.91
C PHE A 34 -8.33 -11.92 5.59
N PHE A 35 -7.75 -11.14 6.50
CA PHE A 35 -6.57 -11.46 7.28
C PHE A 35 -6.75 -10.88 8.69
N ASP A 36 -6.57 -11.72 9.71
CA ASP A 36 -6.54 -11.30 11.12
C ASP A 36 -5.08 -11.32 11.59
N GLY A 37 -4.45 -10.15 11.72
CA GLY A 37 -3.04 -10.08 12.07
C GLY A 37 -2.74 -10.64 13.45
N SER A 38 -3.74 -10.67 14.34
CA SER A 38 -3.56 -11.20 15.68
C SER A 38 -3.40 -12.71 15.71
N ASP A 39 -3.95 -13.43 14.72
CA ASP A 39 -3.82 -14.89 14.57
C ASP A 39 -2.39 -15.30 14.18
N VAL A 40 -1.67 -14.43 13.46
CA VAL A 40 -0.31 -14.69 12.97
C VAL A 40 0.77 -13.93 13.74
N GLY A 41 0.43 -13.40 14.92
CA GLY A 41 1.41 -12.81 15.84
C GLY A 41 1.71 -11.33 15.62
N LEU A 42 0.94 -10.64 14.78
CA LEU A 42 1.06 -9.19 14.53
C LEU A 42 0.30 -8.33 15.56
N ASN A 43 0.09 -8.83 16.79
CA ASN A 43 -0.58 -8.07 17.84
C ASN A 43 0.13 -6.72 18.10
N GLY A 44 -0.62 -5.63 17.92
CA GLY A 44 -0.13 -4.26 18.14
C GLY A 44 0.69 -3.67 16.99
N PHE A 45 0.86 -4.38 15.87
CA PHE A 45 1.32 -3.78 14.62
C PHE A 45 0.23 -2.85 14.05
N ARG A 46 0.61 -2.03 13.07
CA ARG A 46 -0.30 -1.37 12.14
C ARG A 46 0.22 -1.60 10.74
N ILE A 47 -0.63 -2.10 9.86
CA ILE A 47 -0.35 -2.18 8.42
C ILE A 47 -0.40 -0.76 7.86
N ASP A 48 0.70 -0.31 7.26
CA ASP A 48 0.76 0.98 6.57
C ASP A 48 0.59 0.83 5.05
N ALA A 49 0.99 -0.31 4.49
CA ALA A 49 0.64 -0.70 3.13
C ALA A 49 0.57 -2.24 3.02
N PHE A 50 -0.16 -2.76 2.04
CA PHE A 50 -0.16 -4.19 1.73
C PHE A 50 -0.52 -4.45 0.28
N GLU A 51 -0.14 -5.61 -0.24
CA GLU A 51 -0.60 -6.12 -1.53
C GLU A 51 -0.87 -7.63 -1.43
N VAL A 52 -2.00 -8.09 -1.96
CA VAL A 52 -2.34 -9.52 -2.01
C VAL A 52 -2.02 -10.04 -3.42
N LEU A 53 -0.95 -10.82 -3.55
CA LEU A 53 -0.50 -11.31 -4.86
C LEU A 53 -1.31 -12.52 -5.33
N ASP A 54 -1.54 -13.46 -4.44
CA ASP A 54 -2.43 -14.61 -4.65
C ASP A 54 -2.85 -15.26 -3.32
N ASN A 55 -3.49 -16.42 -3.38
CA ASN A 55 -3.93 -17.18 -2.21
C ASN A 55 -2.78 -17.66 -1.30
N ASN A 56 -1.52 -17.48 -1.67
CA ASN A 56 -0.33 -17.92 -0.97
C ASN A 56 0.59 -16.78 -0.54
N GLU A 57 0.28 -15.53 -0.90
CA GLU A 57 1.26 -14.46 -0.74
C GLU A 57 0.60 -13.11 -0.51
N ILE A 58 0.97 -12.49 0.62
CA ILE A 58 0.61 -11.12 0.96
C ILE A 58 1.90 -10.37 1.31
N LEU A 59 2.10 -9.21 0.70
CA LEU A 59 3.17 -8.29 1.03
C LEU A 59 2.65 -7.22 1.99
N PHE A 60 3.50 -6.77 2.91
CA PHE A 60 3.17 -5.78 3.94
C PHE A 60 4.30 -4.77 4.14
N SER A 61 3.94 -3.52 4.35
CA SER A 61 4.72 -2.54 5.11
C SER A 61 4.02 -2.23 6.43
N PHE A 62 4.77 -1.78 7.43
CA PHE A 62 4.26 -1.47 8.77
C PHE A 62 4.71 -0.07 9.21
N GLU A 63 3.85 0.62 9.98
CA GLU A 63 4.02 1.99 10.51
C GLU A 63 5.39 2.33 11.14
N GLY A 64 6.13 1.32 11.58
CA GLY A 64 7.34 1.55 12.33
C GLY A 64 8.16 0.30 12.58
N PRO A 65 9.44 0.48 12.93
CA PRO A 65 10.38 -0.61 13.05
C PRO A 65 9.98 -1.62 14.12
N ARG A 66 9.95 -2.90 13.76
CA ARG A 66 9.56 -3.97 14.69
C ARG A 66 10.20 -5.32 14.37
N ASN A 67 10.39 -6.13 15.40
CA ASN A 67 10.79 -7.51 15.23
C ASN A 67 9.57 -8.35 14.85
N ILE A 68 9.71 -9.18 13.81
CA ILE A 68 8.69 -10.14 13.37
C ILE A 68 9.24 -11.54 13.55
N ASN A 69 8.44 -12.44 14.15
CA ASN A 69 8.85 -13.83 14.33
C ASN A 69 9.13 -14.49 12.97
N GLY A 70 10.34 -15.02 12.80
CA GLY A 70 10.80 -15.64 11.54
C GLY A 70 11.77 -14.78 10.75
N ILE A 71 11.87 -13.48 11.06
CA ILE A 71 12.84 -12.55 10.46
C ILE A 71 13.93 -12.26 11.50
N GLU A 72 15.19 -12.38 11.09
CA GLU A 72 16.34 -12.26 12.01
C GLU A 72 16.56 -10.82 12.49
N ASN A 73 16.42 -9.86 11.58
CA ASN A 73 16.63 -8.44 11.85
C ASN A 73 15.31 -7.72 12.12
N VAL A 74 15.41 -6.53 12.72
CA VAL A 74 14.28 -5.59 12.79
C VAL A 74 13.88 -5.25 11.37
N VAL A 75 12.59 -5.36 11.08
CA VAL A 75 11.98 -4.84 9.85
C VAL A 75 11.72 -3.36 10.08
N ASP A 76 12.28 -2.49 9.25
CA ASP A 76 12.04 -1.05 9.28
C ASP A 76 10.74 -0.67 8.57
N ASP A 77 10.29 0.57 8.72
CA ASP A 77 9.11 1.10 8.03
C ASP A 77 9.34 1.34 6.52
N SER A 78 10.58 1.30 6.07
CA SER A 78 10.97 1.30 4.65
C SER A 78 11.12 -0.11 4.03
N ASP A 79 10.85 -1.18 4.79
CA ASP A 79 10.97 -2.56 4.33
C ASP A 79 9.62 -3.16 3.93
N ILE A 80 9.64 -4.17 3.04
CA ILE A 80 8.45 -4.97 2.72
C ILE A 80 8.68 -6.40 3.20
N VAL A 81 7.66 -6.92 3.88
CA VAL A 81 7.62 -8.27 4.43
C VAL A 81 6.62 -9.10 3.67
N LYS A 82 6.99 -10.34 3.35
CA LYS A 82 6.09 -11.31 2.78
C LYS A 82 5.53 -12.24 3.85
N PHE A 83 4.23 -12.45 3.82
CA PHE A 83 3.53 -13.53 4.51
C PHE A 83 3.15 -14.63 3.53
N THR A 84 3.43 -15.88 3.93
CA THR A 84 2.96 -17.08 3.22
C THR A 84 2.10 -17.92 4.16
N PRO A 85 0.82 -18.15 3.85
CA PRO A 85 -0.05 -18.97 4.69
C PRO A 85 0.38 -20.44 4.62
N THR A 86 0.11 -21.17 5.70
CA THR A 86 0.42 -22.60 5.80
C THR A 86 -0.46 -23.42 4.86
N SER A 87 -1.68 -22.94 4.59
CA SER A 87 -2.61 -23.52 3.63
C SER A 87 -3.13 -22.42 2.71
N PRO A 88 -3.10 -22.61 1.37
CA PRO A 88 -3.56 -21.61 0.42
C PRO A 88 -4.97 -21.07 0.73
N GLY A 89 -5.09 -19.75 0.85
CA GLY A 89 -6.33 -19.02 1.16
C GLY A 89 -6.72 -19.02 2.64
N ASP A 90 -6.01 -19.76 3.50
CA ASP A 90 -6.20 -19.73 4.95
C ASP A 90 -5.13 -18.84 5.60
N ASN A 91 -5.48 -17.57 5.72
CA ASN A 91 -4.62 -16.51 6.24
C ASN A 91 -4.48 -16.51 7.78
N SER A 92 -5.01 -17.52 8.48
CA SER A 92 -4.96 -17.59 9.96
C SER A 92 -3.65 -18.16 10.52
N SER A 93 -2.77 -18.72 9.68
CA SER A 93 -1.46 -19.23 10.10
C SER A 93 -0.48 -19.24 8.94
N GLY A 94 0.80 -18.95 9.19
CA GLY A 94 1.82 -18.88 8.14
C GLY A 94 3.19 -18.48 8.67
N SER A 95 4.07 -18.10 7.75
CA SER A 95 5.42 -17.63 8.04
C SER A 95 5.68 -16.28 7.38
N PHE A 96 6.54 -15.49 8.01
CA PHE A 96 7.03 -14.22 7.48
C PHE A 96 8.47 -14.34 7.01
N GLU A 97 8.80 -13.65 5.93
CA GLU A 97 10.18 -13.39 5.48
C GLU A 97 10.35 -11.96 4.98
N LEU A 98 11.56 -11.40 5.12
CA LEU A 98 11.90 -10.11 4.54
C LEU A 98 11.90 -10.26 3.00
N TYR A 99 11.11 -9.43 2.33
CA TYR A 99 10.92 -9.47 0.88
C TYR A 99 11.72 -8.37 0.17
N PHE A 100 11.78 -7.18 0.75
CA PHE A 100 12.50 -6.03 0.23
C PHE A 100 13.11 -5.28 1.40
N ASP A 101 14.41 -5.02 1.32
CA ASP A 101 15.16 -4.21 2.28
C ASP A 101 15.34 -2.81 1.67
N GLY A 102 14.60 -1.83 2.18
CA GLY A 102 14.57 -0.48 1.60
C GLY A 102 15.91 0.24 1.74
N SER A 103 16.65 -0.07 2.80
CA SER A 103 17.93 0.55 3.10
C SER A 103 19.02 0.18 2.10
N ASP A 104 18.98 -1.03 1.55
CA ASP A 104 19.90 -1.50 0.50
C ASP A 104 19.76 -0.72 -0.81
N VAL A 105 18.58 -0.12 -1.06
CA VAL A 105 18.26 0.62 -2.28
C VAL A 105 17.98 2.11 -2.06
N GLY A 106 18.38 2.61 -0.89
CA GLY A 106 18.52 4.03 -0.60
C GLY A 106 17.40 4.67 0.22
N LEU A 107 16.37 3.92 0.64
CA LEU A 107 15.35 4.40 1.58
C LEU A 107 15.95 4.40 3.00
N THR A 108 16.56 5.52 3.39
CA THR A 108 17.41 5.62 4.59
C THR A 108 17.02 6.77 5.52
N ASN A 109 16.05 7.59 5.11
CA ASN A 109 15.52 8.69 5.90
C ASN A 109 14.24 8.25 6.64
N SER A 110 14.01 8.80 7.83
CA SER A 110 12.85 8.46 8.68
C SER A 110 11.48 8.88 8.13
N ASN A 111 11.44 9.51 6.95
CA ASN A 111 10.20 9.87 6.27
C ASN A 111 10.00 9.03 5.00
N GLU A 112 10.93 8.14 4.65
CA GLU A 112 10.83 7.21 3.52
C GLU A 112 10.14 5.90 3.97
N ASP A 113 9.12 6.05 4.82
CA ASP A 113 8.21 5.03 5.33
C ASP A 113 7.24 4.63 4.21
N ILE A 114 7.19 3.35 3.87
CA ILE A 114 6.34 2.84 2.78
C ILE A 114 4.90 2.75 3.27
N ASP A 115 4.05 3.66 2.81
CA ASP A 115 2.62 3.74 3.11
C ASP A 115 1.73 3.59 1.87
N GLY A 116 2.32 3.39 0.69
CA GLY A 116 1.63 2.91 -0.51
C GLY A 116 2.37 1.74 -1.14
N LEU A 117 1.68 0.64 -1.44
CA LEU A 117 2.28 -0.54 -2.05
C LEU A 117 1.31 -1.21 -3.03
N SER A 118 1.81 -1.54 -4.22
CA SER A 118 1.20 -2.47 -5.17
C SER A 118 2.31 -3.21 -5.93
N VAL A 119 1.95 -4.26 -6.65
CA VAL A 119 2.87 -4.97 -7.55
C VAL A 119 2.30 -4.98 -8.96
N ASP A 120 3.11 -4.62 -9.95
CA ASP A 120 2.73 -4.74 -11.36
C ASP A 120 2.55 -6.22 -11.70
N PRO A 121 1.34 -6.69 -12.06
CA PRO A 121 1.07 -8.10 -12.27
C PRO A 121 1.75 -8.67 -13.52
N LEU A 122 2.25 -7.83 -14.43
CA LEU A 122 2.92 -8.25 -15.65
C LEU A 122 4.43 -8.37 -15.47
N THR A 123 5.04 -7.47 -14.70
CA THR A 123 6.50 -7.42 -14.54
C THR A 123 6.98 -7.93 -13.18
N GLY A 124 6.14 -7.86 -12.15
CA GLY A 124 6.52 -8.09 -10.76
C GLY A 124 7.23 -6.91 -10.11
N ASP A 125 7.30 -5.76 -10.77
CA ASP A 125 7.90 -4.55 -10.19
C ASP A 125 7.05 -4.04 -9.03
N LEU A 126 7.69 -3.48 -8.02
CA LEU A 126 7.01 -2.84 -6.90
C LEU A 126 6.63 -1.41 -7.28
N LEU A 127 5.38 -1.03 -6.99
CA LEU A 127 4.93 0.36 -7.00
C LEU A 127 4.82 0.81 -5.54
N ILE A 128 5.61 1.83 -5.20
CA ILE A 128 5.82 2.27 -3.83
C ILE A 128 5.51 3.77 -3.75
N SER A 129 4.70 4.17 -2.77
CA SER A 129 4.68 5.53 -2.28
C SER A 129 5.23 5.55 -0.86
N THR A 130 5.66 6.72 -0.41
CA THR A 130 6.19 6.90 0.93
C THR A 130 5.64 8.17 1.54
N ARG A 131 5.49 8.15 2.87
CA ARG A 131 4.91 9.22 3.69
C ARG A 131 5.55 10.61 3.50
N GLY A 132 6.80 10.64 3.07
CA GLY A 132 7.53 11.86 2.75
C GLY A 132 8.24 11.74 1.42
N GLY A 133 8.90 12.82 1.00
CA GLY A 133 9.67 12.78 -0.24
C GLY A 133 10.86 11.81 -0.18
N VAL A 134 11.08 11.10 -1.29
CA VAL A 134 12.16 10.14 -1.50
C VAL A 134 13.30 10.76 -2.29
N SER A 135 14.54 10.41 -1.93
CA SER A 135 15.73 10.73 -2.72
C SER A 135 16.68 9.53 -2.81
N VAL A 136 16.35 8.60 -3.70
CA VAL A 136 17.15 7.40 -4.02
C VAL A 136 18.08 7.63 -5.22
N SER A 137 18.89 6.63 -5.55
CA SER A 137 19.82 6.72 -6.68
C SER A 137 19.07 6.96 -8.00
N GLY A 138 19.26 8.14 -8.60
CA GLY A 138 18.75 8.49 -9.92
C GLY A 138 17.29 8.98 -9.96
N VAL A 139 16.58 8.96 -8.83
CA VAL A 139 15.17 9.36 -8.75
C VAL A 139 14.93 10.17 -7.48
N SER A 140 14.12 11.21 -7.61
CA SER A 140 13.54 11.92 -6.48
C SER A 140 12.05 12.05 -6.72
N GLY A 141 11.27 11.91 -5.66
CA GLY A 141 9.82 12.07 -5.66
C GLY A 141 9.38 12.73 -4.36
N LYS A 142 8.13 13.16 -4.32
CA LYS A 142 7.46 13.67 -3.12
C LYS A 142 6.43 12.65 -2.60
N ASP A 143 5.76 13.03 -1.52
CA ASP A 143 4.72 12.26 -0.85
C ASP A 143 3.49 12.00 -1.75
N GLU A 144 3.20 12.86 -2.73
CA GLU A 144 2.13 12.62 -3.70
C GLU A 144 2.50 11.65 -4.86
N ASP A 145 3.75 11.19 -4.95
CA ASP A 145 4.27 10.43 -6.09
C ASP A 145 4.28 8.91 -5.84
N ILE A 146 4.29 8.13 -6.93
CA ILE A 146 4.53 6.68 -6.90
C ILE A 146 5.81 6.39 -7.66
N LEU A 147 6.72 5.68 -7.01
CA LEU A 147 7.95 5.17 -7.59
C LEU A 147 7.78 3.70 -7.99
N ARG A 148 8.34 3.34 -9.13
CA ARG A 148 8.49 1.95 -9.56
C ARG A 148 9.89 1.46 -9.25
N PHE A 149 9.98 0.34 -8.55
CA PHE A 149 11.22 -0.38 -8.30
C PHE A 149 11.28 -1.64 -9.17
N ASN A 150 12.22 -1.66 -10.11
CA ASN A 150 12.55 -2.83 -10.90
C ASN A 150 13.68 -3.61 -10.19
N SER A 151 13.33 -4.76 -9.62
CA SER A 151 14.25 -5.55 -8.80
C SER A 151 15.18 -6.43 -9.63
N ASP A 152 16.47 -6.40 -9.31
CA ASP A 152 17.45 -7.41 -9.70
C ASP A 152 17.53 -8.54 -8.65
N THR A 153 17.51 -8.16 -7.37
CA THR A 153 17.45 -9.07 -6.22
C THR A 153 16.52 -8.54 -5.14
N LEU A 154 15.86 -9.47 -4.44
CA LEU A 154 14.95 -9.22 -3.32
C LEU A 154 15.47 -9.92 -2.05
N GLY A 155 14.89 -9.58 -0.91
CA GLY A 155 15.29 -10.05 0.43
C GLY A 155 16.36 -9.17 1.06
N SER A 156 17.19 -9.74 1.95
CA SER A 156 18.17 -8.98 2.75
C SER A 156 19.39 -8.43 1.99
N ASN A 157 19.40 -8.53 0.67
CA ASN A 157 20.43 -7.96 -0.21
C ASN A 157 19.70 -7.40 -1.43
N THR A 158 18.75 -6.50 -1.19
CA THR A 158 17.89 -5.97 -2.24
C THR A 158 18.72 -5.13 -3.21
N SER A 159 18.49 -5.30 -4.51
CA SER A 159 19.15 -4.47 -5.53
C SER A 159 18.24 -4.31 -6.73
N GLY A 160 18.40 -3.20 -7.45
CA GLY A 160 17.55 -2.87 -8.58
C GLY A 160 17.64 -1.39 -8.94
N THR A 161 16.67 -0.93 -9.71
CA THR A 161 16.60 0.45 -10.19
C THR A 161 15.24 1.08 -9.91
N TRP A 162 15.28 2.38 -9.63
CA TRP A 162 14.10 3.19 -9.41
C TRP A 162 13.73 3.98 -10.67
N SER A 163 12.43 4.22 -10.84
CA SER A 163 11.85 5.19 -11.78
C SER A 163 10.61 5.82 -11.17
N VAL A 164 10.19 7.00 -11.67
CA VAL A 164 8.88 7.55 -11.32
C VAL A 164 7.83 6.82 -12.16
N GLU A 165 6.79 6.29 -11.50
CA GLU A 165 5.61 5.70 -12.15
C GLU A 165 4.50 6.72 -12.30
N PHE A 166 4.28 7.53 -11.27
CA PHE A 166 3.22 8.54 -11.23
C PHE A 166 3.74 9.78 -10.50
N ASP A 167 3.61 10.93 -11.14
CA ASP A 167 3.91 12.24 -10.55
C ASP A 167 2.58 12.89 -10.18
N GLY A 168 2.26 12.96 -8.88
CA GLY A 168 0.98 13.46 -8.41
C GLY A 168 0.81 14.96 -8.65
N SER A 169 1.93 15.68 -8.70
CA SER A 169 1.93 17.14 -8.86
C SER A 169 1.54 17.56 -10.28
N ASP A 170 1.81 16.72 -11.29
CA ASP A 170 1.36 16.91 -12.67
C ASP A 170 -0.18 16.78 -12.82
N VAL A 171 -0.84 16.15 -11.85
CA VAL A 171 -2.29 15.87 -11.85
C VAL A 171 -3.01 16.45 -10.63
N GLU A 172 -2.50 17.58 -10.14
CA GLU A 172 -3.13 18.47 -9.15
C GLU A 172 -3.16 17.98 -7.69
N LEU A 173 -2.54 16.83 -7.37
CA LEU A 173 -2.26 16.43 -6.00
C LEU A 173 -1.09 17.28 -5.48
N THR A 174 -1.39 18.38 -4.79
CA THR A 174 -0.39 19.43 -4.48
C THR A 174 -0.49 19.98 -3.06
N LYS A 175 -1.50 19.55 -2.28
CA LYS A 175 -1.65 19.96 -0.89
C LYS A 175 -0.91 19.00 0.03
N ASN A 176 -0.46 19.49 1.18
CA ASN A 176 0.33 18.75 2.19
C ASN A 176 -0.29 17.44 2.75
N ARG A 177 -1.50 17.07 2.34
CA ARG A 177 -2.15 15.81 2.74
C ARG A 177 -2.84 15.13 1.55
N GLU A 178 -2.43 15.48 0.33
CA GLU A 178 -2.77 14.76 -0.90
C GLU A 178 -1.65 13.76 -1.22
N ASP A 179 -1.12 13.16 -0.15
CA ASP A 179 -0.03 12.20 -0.06
C ASP A 179 -0.63 10.80 -0.20
N ILE A 180 -0.08 9.98 -1.10
CA ILE A 180 -0.68 8.71 -1.54
C ILE A 180 -0.40 7.61 -0.52
N ASP A 181 -1.45 7.09 0.13
CA ASP A 181 -1.33 6.06 1.18
C ASP A 181 -2.09 4.76 0.88
N ALA A 182 -2.45 4.57 -0.39
CA ALA A 182 -2.88 3.28 -0.92
C ALA A 182 -2.74 3.26 -2.43
N ILE A 183 -2.29 2.12 -2.96
CA ILE A 183 -2.14 1.89 -4.39
C ILE A 183 -2.78 0.54 -4.71
N GLY A 184 -3.66 0.50 -5.69
CA GLY A 184 -4.11 -0.74 -6.32
C GLY A 184 -4.04 -0.62 -7.84
N ILE A 185 -3.87 -1.74 -8.53
CA ILE A 185 -3.85 -1.78 -10.00
C ILE A 185 -5.09 -2.53 -10.50
N ASN A 186 -5.77 -1.95 -11.48
CA ASN A 186 -6.86 -2.62 -12.21
C ASN A 186 -6.67 -2.41 -13.73
N GLY A 187 -5.98 -3.36 -14.37
CA GLY A 187 -5.55 -3.18 -15.76
C GLY A 187 -4.55 -2.03 -15.87
N GLU A 188 -4.90 -0.98 -16.61
CA GLU A 188 -4.07 0.24 -16.73
C GLU A 188 -4.45 1.30 -15.69
N GLN A 189 -5.50 1.10 -14.90
CA GLN A 189 -5.98 2.07 -13.91
C GLN A 189 -5.22 1.91 -12.59
N LEU A 190 -4.97 3.05 -11.93
CA LEU A 190 -4.52 3.08 -10.54
C LEU A 190 -5.71 3.41 -9.63
N LEU A 191 -5.89 2.64 -8.56
CA LEU A 191 -6.79 2.93 -7.46
C LEU A 191 -5.97 3.57 -6.35
N LEU A 192 -6.34 4.76 -5.94
CA LEU A 192 -5.56 5.59 -5.05
C LEU A 192 -6.38 6.01 -3.83
N SER A 193 -5.70 6.17 -2.70
CA SER A 193 -6.16 6.90 -1.52
C SER A 193 -5.12 7.96 -1.16
N THR A 194 -5.51 8.94 -0.35
CA THR A 194 -4.58 9.91 0.21
C THR A 194 -4.71 10.05 1.72
N THR A 195 -3.65 10.44 2.43
CA THR A 195 -3.66 10.64 3.90
C THR A 195 -4.60 11.76 4.37
N GLY A 196 -5.07 12.61 3.46
CA GLY A 196 -5.98 13.74 3.70
C GLY A 196 -7.11 13.82 2.69
N ASN A 197 -7.83 14.95 2.73
CA ASN A 197 -8.83 15.21 1.69
C ASN A 197 -8.10 15.59 0.41
N PHE A 198 -8.50 15.00 -0.71
CA PHE A 198 -8.00 15.36 -2.02
C PHE A 198 -9.04 16.14 -2.83
N ALA A 199 -8.56 16.99 -3.73
CA ALA A 199 -9.35 17.63 -4.76
C ALA A 199 -8.49 17.85 -6.00
N VAL A 200 -8.85 17.14 -7.05
CA VAL A 200 -8.27 17.17 -8.40
C VAL A 200 -9.37 17.57 -9.39
N THR A 201 -9.03 17.73 -10.67
CA THR A 201 -10.02 18.03 -11.71
C THR A 201 -11.17 17.02 -11.68
N ASP A 202 -12.40 17.55 -11.57
CA ASP A 202 -13.69 16.84 -11.55
C ASP A 202 -13.95 15.87 -10.38
N VAL A 203 -12.96 15.58 -9.52
CA VAL A 203 -13.09 14.64 -8.40
C VAL A 203 -12.54 15.23 -7.09
N SER A 204 -13.26 15.05 -5.99
CA SER A 204 -12.76 15.38 -4.66
C SER A 204 -13.30 14.41 -3.62
N GLY A 205 -12.51 14.13 -2.58
CA GLY A 205 -12.89 13.16 -1.55
C GLY A 205 -12.24 13.44 -0.20
N LYS A 206 -12.47 12.51 0.72
CA LYS A 206 -11.84 12.42 2.04
C LYS A 206 -10.70 11.41 2.00
N ASN A 207 -9.91 11.38 3.06
CA ASN A 207 -8.78 10.47 3.28
C ASN A 207 -9.12 8.98 3.40
N ARG A 208 -10.36 8.61 3.09
CA ARG A 208 -10.89 7.26 3.24
C ARG A 208 -11.64 6.82 2.00
N ASP A 209 -11.63 7.70 1.00
CA ASP A 209 -12.27 7.47 -0.26
C ASP A 209 -11.20 6.93 -1.20
N VAL A 210 -11.57 5.91 -1.96
CA VAL A 210 -10.74 5.41 -3.05
C VAL A 210 -11.23 6.07 -4.33
N PHE A 211 -10.29 6.56 -5.12
CA PHE A 211 -10.54 7.16 -6.42
C PHE A 211 -9.66 6.48 -7.48
N ILE A 212 -10.10 6.53 -8.73
CA ILE A 212 -9.41 5.91 -9.85
C ILE A 212 -8.68 6.99 -10.64
N PHE A 213 -7.42 6.74 -10.97
CA PHE A 213 -6.69 7.45 -12.00
C PHE A 213 -6.67 6.64 -13.30
N ASN A 214 -7.14 7.26 -14.37
CA ASN A 214 -7.08 6.76 -15.73
C ASN A 214 -5.92 7.42 -16.48
N PRO A 215 -4.76 6.76 -16.60
CA PRO A 215 -3.60 7.37 -17.22
C PRO A 215 -3.78 7.54 -18.74
N ASN A 216 -3.43 8.73 -19.23
CA ASN A 216 -3.01 8.93 -20.62
C ASN A 216 -1.48 8.74 -20.74
N THR A 217 -0.73 9.22 -19.75
CA THR A 217 0.72 9.03 -19.60
C THR A 217 1.07 8.85 -18.13
N LEU A 218 2.03 7.95 -17.89
CA LEU A 218 2.67 7.71 -16.59
C LEU A 218 4.14 8.20 -16.65
N GLY A 219 4.77 8.31 -15.48
CA GLY A 219 6.15 8.77 -15.28
C GLY A 219 6.27 10.27 -14.98
N LEU A 220 7.43 10.86 -15.28
CA LEU A 220 7.77 12.27 -15.00
C LEU A 220 6.91 13.33 -15.73
N SER A 221 5.94 12.90 -16.52
CA SER A 221 4.98 13.77 -17.21
C SER A 221 3.64 13.06 -17.17
N THR A 222 3.11 12.93 -15.96
CA THR A 222 1.88 12.20 -15.70
C THR A 222 0.69 12.99 -16.22
N SER A 223 -0.23 12.32 -16.90
CA SER A 223 -1.47 12.96 -17.34
C SER A 223 -2.58 11.93 -17.43
N GLY A 224 -3.82 12.36 -17.21
CA GLY A 224 -4.95 11.44 -17.14
C GLY A 224 -6.22 12.11 -16.66
N THR A 225 -7.18 11.30 -16.24
CA THR A 225 -8.45 11.76 -15.65
C THR A 225 -8.74 10.97 -14.38
N PHE A 226 -9.52 11.56 -13.48
CA PHE A 226 -9.93 10.90 -12.24
C PHE A 226 -11.40 10.51 -12.26
N GLU A 227 -11.75 9.46 -11.52
CA GLU A 227 -13.12 9.02 -11.26
C GLU A 227 -13.32 8.67 -9.78
N GLU A 228 -14.49 8.94 -9.22
CA GLU A 228 -14.86 8.45 -7.88
C GLU A 228 -15.06 6.93 -7.92
N PHE A 229 -14.64 6.23 -6.86
CA PHE A 229 -14.81 4.78 -6.78
C PHE A 229 -15.53 4.31 -5.51
N PHE A 230 -15.00 4.61 -4.32
CA PHE A 230 -15.54 4.10 -3.06
C PHE A 230 -15.47 5.15 -1.95
N SER A 231 -16.56 5.34 -1.21
CA SER A 231 -16.67 6.38 -0.16
C SER A 231 -17.54 5.98 1.06
N GLU A 232 -17.75 4.68 1.29
CA GLU A 232 -18.70 4.17 2.30
C GLU A 232 -18.16 4.21 3.74
N LEU A 233 -16.93 4.67 3.98
CA LEU A 233 -16.33 4.69 5.32
C LEU A 233 -16.65 5.98 6.07
N ASN A 234 -17.36 5.88 7.19
CA ASN A 234 -17.87 7.05 7.90
C ASN A 234 -16.90 7.71 8.90
N SER A 235 -15.73 7.11 9.23
CA SER A 235 -14.88 7.72 10.27
C SER A 235 -13.37 7.44 10.23
N ASN A 236 -12.87 6.52 9.40
CA ASN A 236 -11.48 6.07 9.53
C ASN A 236 -10.72 6.15 8.20
N ASP A 237 -9.45 6.51 8.34
CA ASP A 237 -8.43 6.57 7.30
C ASP A 237 -8.09 5.15 6.82
N ILE A 238 -7.98 4.97 5.52
CA ILE A 238 -7.46 3.74 4.91
C ILE A 238 -5.92 3.86 4.88
N SER A 239 -5.17 2.75 5.00
CA SER A 239 -3.70 2.71 4.88
C SER A 239 -3.27 1.55 3.98
N GLY A 240 -3.92 1.44 2.83
CA GLY A 240 -3.76 0.29 1.92
C GLY A 240 -5.10 -0.16 1.34
N VAL A 241 -5.11 -0.39 0.03
CA VAL A 241 -6.27 -0.81 -0.76
C VAL A 241 -5.78 -1.82 -1.78
N HIS A 242 -6.51 -2.92 -1.92
CA HIS A 242 -6.30 -3.87 -2.99
C HIS A 242 -7.62 -4.24 -3.63
N PHE A 243 -7.64 -4.39 -4.95
CA PHE A 243 -8.82 -4.84 -5.67
C PHE A 243 -8.67 -6.30 -6.08
N LEU A 244 -9.50 -7.18 -5.49
CA LEU A 244 -9.59 -8.57 -5.92
C LEU A 244 -10.13 -8.59 -7.35
N ALA A 245 -9.32 -9.10 -8.28
CA ALA A 245 -9.70 -9.33 -9.68
C ALA A 245 -10.80 -10.40 -9.83
#